data_AF-A0A6A0R5J3-F1
#
_entry.id   AF-A0A6A0R5J3-F1
#
_cell.length_a   1.000
_cell.length_b   1.000
_cell.length_c   1.000
_cell.angle_alpha   90.00
_cell.angle_beta   90.00
_cell.angle_gamma   90.00
#
_symmetry.space_group_name_H-M   'P 1'
#
loop_
_entity.id
_entity.type
_entity.pdbx_description
1 polymer ?
#
loop_
_entity_poly.entity_id
_entity_poly.type
_entity_poly.pdbx_seq_one_letter_code
_entity_poly.pdbx_strand_id
1 'polypeptide(L)'
;MGGVEVPDGIWFGFIKAIDTSTVTIDVACFWTGEAANSRAIADGEEPLDFYIRNNNLSTRSAPLNDTGTAYWLDGAGDLTPIAIPMADWPSTSSTAIQDCPSDHCAAWIYVNGGTVTELVEQYLP
;
A
#
# COMPACT_ATOMS: atom_id res chain seq x y z
N MET A 1 -8.06 -20.09 6.78
CA MET A 1 -6.97 -19.18 6.37
C MET A 1 -6.83 -19.35 4.87
N GLY A 2 -7.35 -18.40 4.09
CA GLY A 2 -7.46 -18.53 2.65
C GLY A 2 -7.65 -17.15 2.04
N GLY A 3 -6.64 -16.30 2.18
CA GLY A 3 -6.54 -15.09 1.36
C GLY A 3 -6.24 -15.51 -0.07
N VAL A 4 -6.83 -14.81 -1.04
CA VAL A 4 -6.44 -15.01 -2.44
C VAL A 4 -5.02 -14.49 -2.59
N GLU A 5 -4.14 -15.29 -3.19
CA GLU A 5 -2.74 -14.92 -3.43
C GLU A 5 -2.66 -13.67 -4.32
N VAL A 6 -1.70 -12.80 -4.03
CA VAL A 6 -1.36 -11.67 -4.87
C VAL A 6 -0.34 -12.15 -5.91
N PRO A 7 -0.62 -12.06 -7.22
CA PRO A 7 0.36 -12.46 -8.23
C PRO A 7 1.62 -11.60 -8.20
N ASP A 8 2.71 -12.09 -8.79
CA ASP A 8 3.93 -11.30 -8.98
C ASP A 8 3.63 -9.99 -9.73
N GLY A 9 4.25 -8.89 -9.26
CA GLY A 9 4.02 -7.55 -9.80
C GLY A 9 3.97 -6.47 -8.71
N ILE A 10 3.53 -5.28 -9.12
CA ILE A 10 3.39 -4.11 -8.26
C ILE A 10 1.91 -3.86 -8.03
N TRP A 11 1.49 -3.75 -6.78
CA TRP A 11 0.09 -3.61 -6.41
C TRP A 11 -0.08 -2.46 -5.42
N PHE A 12 -1.06 -1.61 -5.68
CA PHE A 12 -1.51 -0.60 -4.74
C PHE A 12 -2.71 -1.11 -3.93
N GLY A 13 -2.79 -0.68 -2.68
CA GLY A 13 -3.98 -0.94 -1.88
C GLY A 13 -3.85 -0.41 -0.46
N PHE A 14 -4.81 -0.81 0.36
CA PHE A 14 -4.84 -0.45 1.77
C PHE A 14 -4.46 -1.66 2.62
N ILE A 15 -3.48 -1.53 3.51
CA ILE A 15 -3.03 -2.64 4.37
C ILE A 15 -3.98 -2.78 5.55
N LYS A 16 -4.75 -3.87 5.54
CA LYS A 16 -5.82 -4.12 6.51
C LYS A 16 -5.35 -4.89 7.74
N ALA A 17 -4.33 -5.74 7.57
CA ALA A 17 -3.77 -6.52 8.66
C ALA A 17 -2.34 -6.96 8.34
N ILE A 18 -1.55 -7.14 9.39
CA ILE A 18 -0.20 -7.68 9.33
C ILE A 18 -0.12 -8.75 10.41
N ASP A 19 0.46 -9.89 10.06
CA ASP A 19 0.91 -10.91 11.00
C ASP A 19 2.43 -11.09 10.84
N THR A 20 3.03 -11.94 11.67
CA THR A 20 4.48 -12.19 11.74
C THR A 20 5.19 -12.46 10.41
N SER A 21 4.48 -12.99 9.41
CA SER A 21 5.06 -13.34 8.10
C SER A 21 4.10 -13.09 6.92
N THR A 22 2.96 -12.44 7.15
CA THR A 22 1.98 -12.21 6.09
C THR A 22 1.37 -10.82 6.20
N VAL A 23 1.10 -10.21 5.05
CA VAL A 23 0.37 -8.96 4.96
C VAL A 23 -0.95 -9.19 4.24
N THR A 24 -2.00 -8.52 4.71
CA THR A 24 -3.33 -8.51 4.09
C THR A 24 -3.60 -7.14 3.50
N ILE A 25 -3.83 -7.10 2.19
CA ILE A 25 -4.05 -5.90 1.40
C ILE A 25 -5.44 -5.91 0.77
N ASP A 26 -6.12 -4.78 0.84
CA ASP A 26 -7.31 -4.47 0.06
C ASP A 26 -6.87 -3.76 -1.22
N VAL A 27 -6.81 -4.50 -2.34
CA VAL A 27 -6.23 -4.02 -3.59
C VAL A 27 -7.15 -2.97 -4.22
N ALA A 28 -6.59 -1.80 -4.49
CA ALA A 28 -7.27 -0.72 -5.18
C ALA A 28 -6.53 -0.36 -6.46
N CYS A 29 -7.25 0.23 -7.41
CA CYS A 29 -6.64 0.81 -8.59
C CYS A 29 -6.25 2.26 -8.30
N PHE A 30 -4.99 2.60 -8.54
CA PHE A 30 -4.44 3.94 -8.41
C PHE A 30 -4.07 4.46 -9.80
N TRP A 31 -4.62 5.60 -10.19
CA TRP A 31 -4.26 6.31 -11.42
C TRP A 31 -3.72 7.69 -11.09
N THR A 32 -2.87 8.21 -11.96
CA THR A 32 -2.35 9.58 -11.91
C THR A 32 -2.52 10.28 -13.25
N GLY A 33 -2.48 11.62 -13.23
CA GLY A 33 -2.47 12.46 -14.43
C GLY A 33 -3.74 12.32 -15.28
N GLU A 34 -3.58 12.27 -16.61
CA GLU A 34 -4.73 12.22 -17.54
C GLU A 34 -5.61 10.98 -17.32
N ALA A 35 -4.99 9.84 -16.97
CA ALA A 35 -5.73 8.63 -16.66
C ALA A 35 -6.60 8.78 -15.39
N ALA A 36 -6.10 9.48 -14.38
CA ALA A 36 -6.88 9.79 -13.18
C ALA A 36 -8.10 10.65 -13.52
N ASN A 37 -7.89 11.74 -14.25
CA ASN A 37 -8.96 12.64 -14.69
C ASN A 37 -10.04 11.91 -15.48
N SER A 38 -9.64 11.10 -16.47
CA SER A 38 -10.59 10.35 -17.28
C SER A 38 -11.43 9.37 -16.46
N ARG A 39 -10.86 8.77 -15.41
CA ARG A 39 -11.55 7.82 -14.54
C ARG A 39 -12.45 8.52 -13.53
N ALA A 40 -12.01 9.64 -12.96
CA ALA A 40 -12.83 10.46 -12.07
C ALA A 40 -14.08 10.96 -12.79
N ILE A 41 -13.92 11.54 -13.99
CA ILE A 41 -15.05 12.02 -14.81
C ILE A 41 -16.02 10.89 -15.15
N ALA A 42 -15.49 9.70 -15.51
CA ALA A 42 -16.33 8.55 -15.85
C ALA A 42 -17.19 8.09 -14.67
N ASP A 43 -16.76 8.35 -13.44
CA ASP A 43 -17.47 7.99 -12.21
C ASP A 43 -18.26 9.17 -11.62
N GLY A 44 -18.24 10.34 -12.27
CA GLY A 44 -18.93 11.54 -11.79
C GLY A 44 -18.22 12.26 -10.63
N GLU A 45 -16.95 11.93 -10.39
CA GLU A 45 -16.10 12.54 -9.37
C GLU A 45 -15.32 13.74 -9.92
N GLU A 46 -14.85 14.60 -9.03
CA GLU A 46 -14.00 15.73 -9.40
C GLU A 46 -12.61 15.25 -9.88
N PRO A 47 -12.10 15.74 -11.02
CA PRO A 47 -10.75 15.41 -11.48
C PRO A 47 -9.69 15.99 -10.54
N LEU A 48 -8.81 15.11 -10.05
CA LEU A 48 -7.65 15.45 -9.22
C LEU A 48 -6.38 14.84 -9.84
N ASP A 49 -5.22 15.20 -9.30
CA ASP A 49 -3.92 14.70 -9.77
C ASP A 49 -3.76 13.17 -9.66
N PHE A 50 -4.56 12.56 -8.78
CA PHE A 50 -4.68 11.13 -8.61
C PHE A 50 -6.15 10.72 -8.47
N TYR A 51 -6.45 9.47 -8.78
CA TYR A 51 -7.76 8.89 -8.57
C TYR A 51 -7.61 7.45 -8.11
N ILE A 52 -8.28 7.11 -7.02
CA ILE A 52 -8.28 5.77 -6.45
C ILE A 52 -9.67 5.19 -6.60
N ARG A 53 -9.75 3.97 -7.13
CA ARG A 53 -11.00 3.20 -7.14
C ARG A 53 -10.77 1.86 -6.51
N ASN A 54 -11.51 1.60 -5.44
CA ASN A 54 -11.67 0.26 -4.92
C ASN A 54 -13.06 -0.26 -5.27
N ASN A 55 -13.17 -1.05 -6.34
CA ASN A 55 -14.40 -1.69 -6.76
C ASN A 55 -14.54 -3.12 -6.23
N ASN A 56 -13.57 -3.60 -5.45
CA ASN A 56 -13.55 -4.95 -4.92
C ASN A 56 -12.93 -4.98 -3.52
N LEU A 57 -13.78 -4.95 -2.50
CA LEU A 57 -13.38 -5.01 -1.08
C LEU A 57 -12.82 -6.38 -0.64
N SER A 58 -12.55 -7.29 -1.59
CA SER A 58 -11.94 -8.58 -1.28
C SER A 58 -10.47 -8.38 -0.94
N THR A 59 -10.10 -8.71 0.29
CA THR A 59 -8.72 -8.67 0.71
C THR A 59 -7.93 -9.85 0.15
N ARG A 60 -6.65 -9.60 -0.09
CA ARG A 60 -5.66 -10.58 -0.53
C ARG A 60 -4.57 -10.69 0.50
N SER A 61 -3.93 -11.85 0.58
CA SER A 61 -2.82 -12.05 1.50
C SER A 61 -1.59 -12.50 0.72
N ALA A 62 -0.43 -12.00 1.13
CA ALA A 62 0.86 -12.41 0.59
C ALA A 62 1.86 -12.58 1.74
N PRO A 63 2.76 -13.58 1.67
CA PRO A 63 3.85 -13.71 2.62
C PRO A 63 4.82 -12.53 2.48
N LEU A 64 5.31 -12.03 3.61
CA LEU A 64 6.38 -11.04 3.69
C LEU A 64 7.73 -11.75 3.59
N ASN A 65 8.67 -11.14 2.88
CA ASN A 65 10.07 -11.55 2.94
C ASN A 65 10.74 -10.78 4.08
N ASP A 66 11.15 -11.48 5.14
CA ASP A 66 11.80 -10.88 6.32
C ASP A 66 13.11 -10.15 6.00
N THR A 67 13.77 -10.50 4.89
CA THR A 67 14.97 -9.81 4.37
C THR A 67 14.66 -8.69 3.39
N GLY A 68 13.37 -8.45 3.13
CA GLY A 68 12.88 -7.37 2.30
C GLY A 68 13.05 -5.99 2.94
N THR A 69 12.65 -4.97 2.21
CA THR A 69 12.72 -3.57 2.65
C THR A 69 11.33 -2.95 2.68
N ALA A 70 10.99 -2.28 3.78
CA ALA A 70 9.83 -1.42 3.84
C ALA A 70 10.28 0.05 3.79
N TYR A 71 9.46 0.91 3.22
CA TYR A 71 9.70 2.35 3.14
C TYR A 71 8.51 3.06 3.78
N TRP A 72 8.74 3.65 4.95
CA TRP A 72 7.69 4.34 5.72
C TRP A 72 7.83 5.86 5.60
N LEU A 73 6.74 6.58 5.89
CA LEU A 73 6.68 8.03 5.78
C LEU A 73 6.82 8.71 7.16
N ASP A 74 7.93 9.42 7.34
CA ASP A 74 8.18 10.23 8.53
C ASP A 74 7.61 11.65 8.37
N GLY A 75 6.57 11.95 9.15
CA GLY A 75 5.90 13.26 9.21
C GLY A 75 6.71 14.35 9.89
N ALA A 76 7.83 14.03 10.53
CA ALA A 76 8.78 15.05 11.00
C ALA A 76 9.76 15.49 9.89
N GLY A 77 9.81 14.77 8.78
CA GLY A 77 10.67 15.03 7.62
C GLY A 77 9.95 15.71 6.45
N ASP A 78 10.52 15.56 5.26
CA ASP A 78 9.97 16.07 3.99
C ASP A 78 9.03 15.06 3.29
N LEU A 79 8.55 14.05 4.03
CA LEU A 79 7.76 12.93 3.53
C LEU A 79 8.48 12.08 2.46
N THR A 80 9.80 12.18 2.34
CA THR A 80 10.58 11.20 1.57
C THR A 80 10.53 9.85 2.29
N PRO A 81 10.13 8.76 1.62
CA PRO A 81 10.09 7.44 2.25
C PRO A 81 11.46 7.00 2.79
N ILE A 82 11.50 6.54 4.02
CA ILE A 82 12.71 6.09 4.70
C ILE A 82 12.74 4.55 4.69
N ALA A 83 13.82 3.98 4.19
CA ALA A 83 14.02 2.53 4.18
C ALA A 83 14.24 1.98 5.60
N ILE A 84 13.51 0.93 5.95
CA ILE A 84 13.65 0.13 7.16
C ILE A 84 13.59 -1.36 6.80
N PRO A 85 14.16 -2.26 7.62
CA PRO A 85 13.94 -3.70 7.46
C PRO A 85 12.44 -4.04 7.44
N MET A 86 12.03 -4.99 6.61
CA MET A 86 10.61 -5.41 6.53
C MET A 86 10.06 -5.84 7.91
N ALA A 87 10.89 -6.48 8.73
CA ALA A 87 10.53 -6.93 10.08
C ALA A 87 10.29 -5.78 11.08
N ASP A 88 10.79 -4.58 10.78
CA ASP A 88 10.61 -3.38 11.60
C ASP A 88 9.38 -2.56 11.18
N TRP A 89 8.68 -2.99 10.13
CA TRP A 89 7.46 -2.35 9.64
C TRP A 89 6.20 -3.03 10.23
N PRO A 90 5.18 -2.25 10.65
CA PRO A 90 5.05 -0.80 10.55
C PRO A 90 5.89 -0.06 11.59
N SER A 91 6.37 1.14 11.23
CA SER A 91 7.15 1.98 12.13
C SER A 91 6.33 2.35 13.37
N THR A 92 6.94 2.20 14.55
CA THR A 92 6.33 2.60 15.83
C THR A 92 6.65 4.04 16.23
N SER A 93 7.30 4.81 15.33
CA SER A 93 7.61 6.21 15.59
C SER A 93 6.34 7.04 15.79
N SER A 94 6.37 7.95 16.76
CA SER A 94 5.30 8.93 16.97
C SER A 94 5.13 9.93 15.82
N THR A 95 6.06 9.92 14.86
CA THR A 95 6.06 10.78 13.68
C THR A 95 5.53 10.08 12.43
N ALA A 96 5.10 8.81 12.52
CA ALA A 96 4.48 8.11 11.41
C ALA A 96 3.23 8.84 10.92
N ILE A 97 3.18 9.11 9.62
CA ILE A 97 2.04 9.79 8.97
C ILE A 97 0.88 8.82 8.75
N GLN A 98 1.20 7.57 8.40
CA GLN A 98 0.20 6.55 8.18
C GLN A 98 0.01 5.70 9.43
N ASP A 99 -1.25 5.46 9.79
CA ASP A 99 -1.62 4.45 10.76
C ASP A 99 -1.69 3.11 10.05
N CYS A 100 -0.70 2.25 10.25
CA CYS A 100 -0.57 0.97 9.59
C CYS A 100 -0.50 -0.17 10.61
N PRO A 101 -1.28 -1.26 10.45
CA PRO A 101 -2.33 -1.45 9.45
C PRO A 101 -3.63 -0.69 9.80
N SER A 102 -4.35 -0.17 8.80
CA SER A 102 -5.66 0.45 8.98
C SER A 102 -6.44 0.52 7.66
N ASP A 103 -7.70 0.97 7.71
CA ASP A 103 -8.51 1.24 6.51
C ASP A 103 -7.94 2.36 5.62
N HIS A 104 -6.97 3.12 6.14
CA HIS A 104 -6.34 4.24 5.46
C HIS A 104 -4.84 4.05 5.20
N CYS A 105 -4.27 2.88 5.56
CA CYS A 105 -2.85 2.57 5.32
C CYS A 105 -2.61 2.29 3.83
N ALA A 106 -2.44 3.33 3.02
CA ALA A 106 -2.17 3.24 1.59
C ALA A 106 -0.71 2.85 1.33
N ALA A 107 -0.49 1.74 0.64
CA ALA A 107 0.85 1.26 0.32
C ALA A 107 0.92 0.58 -1.06
N TRP A 108 2.13 0.58 -1.60
CA TRP A 108 2.53 -0.24 -2.74
C TRP A 108 3.27 -1.46 -2.24
N ILE A 109 2.89 -2.64 -2.71
CA ILE A 109 3.63 -3.88 -2.46
C ILE A 109 4.25 -4.40 -3.76
N TYR A 110 5.48 -4.87 -3.65
CA TYR A 110 6.22 -5.50 -4.74
C TYR A 110 6.30 -6.99 -4.45
N VAL A 111 5.59 -7.78 -5.24
CA VAL A 111 5.51 -9.23 -5.10
C VAL A 111 6.44 -9.87 -6.13
N ASN A 112 7.41 -10.64 -5.66
CA ASN A 112 8.35 -11.39 -6.47
C ASN A 112 8.44 -12.83 -5.94
N GLY A 113 8.21 -13.82 -6.80
CA GLY A 113 8.18 -15.23 -6.41
C GLY A 113 7.10 -15.55 -5.38
N GLY A 114 5.95 -14.87 -5.44
CA GLY A 114 4.83 -15.02 -4.52
C GLY A 114 5.04 -14.40 -3.14
N THR A 115 6.12 -13.65 -2.91
CA THR A 115 6.43 -12.98 -1.64
C THR A 115 6.60 -11.48 -1.81
N VAL A 116 6.19 -10.70 -0.81
CA VAL A 116 6.40 -9.25 -0.78
C VAL A 116 7.84 -8.97 -0.41
N THR A 117 8.61 -8.46 -1.37
CA THR A 117 10.03 -8.13 -1.19
C THR A 117 10.24 -6.65 -0.85
N GLU A 118 9.33 -5.78 -1.30
CA GLU A 118 9.33 -4.36 -0.95
C GLU A 118 7.92 -3.88 -0.63
N LEU A 119 7.83 -2.96 0.32
CA LEU A 119 6.59 -2.26 0.69
C LEU A 119 6.88 -0.77 0.79
N VAL A 120 6.09 0.07 0.13
CA VAL A 120 6.28 1.53 0.12
C VAL A 120 4.99 2.20 0.55
N GLU A 121 5.00 2.90 1.69
CA GLU A 121 3.87 3.73 2.11
C GLU A 121 3.65 4.88 1.12
N GLN A 122 2.39 5.08 0.71
CA GLN A 122 1.97 6.11 -0.21
C GLN A 122 1.25 7.23 0.53
N TYR A 123 1.85 8.42 0.57
CA TYR A 123 1.17 9.60 1.07
C TYR A 123 -0.02 9.95 0.18
N LEU A 124 -1.18 10.19 0.79
CA LEU A 124 -2.38 10.74 0.15
C LEU A 124 -2.73 12.05 0.87
N PRO A 125 -2.77 13.20 0.17
CA PRO A 125 -3.07 14.50 0.75
C PRO A 125 -4.54 14.69 1.15
#